data_AF-A0A8S3G967-F1
#
_entry.id   AF-A0A8S3G967-F1
#
_cell.length_a   1.000
_cell.length_b   1.000
_cell.length_c   1.000
_cell.angle_alpha   90.00
_cell.angle_beta   90.00
_cell.angle_gamma   90.00
#
_symmetry.space_group_name_H-M   'P 1'
#
loop_
_entity.id
_entity.type
_entity.pdbx_description
1 polymer ?
#
loop_
_entity_poly.entity_id
_entity_poly.type
_entity_poly.pdbx_seq_one_letter_code
_entity_poly.pdbx_strand_id
1 'polypeptide(L)' 'IPNSIGSEIEKVCRGIYPLQNVNIRKVKVIKKPKFDVARLMEMHGESYSSVTVGENGQVVERADGYEPPVQSSV' A
#
# COMPACT_ATOMS: atom_id res chain seq x y z
N ILE A 1 8.96 -1.01 5.45
CA ILE A 1 8.45 -0.45 6.71
C ILE A 1 9.15 -1.16 7.86
N PRO A 2 10.01 -0.49 8.63
CA PRO A 2 10.73 -1.12 9.74
C PRO A 2 9.79 -1.43 10.92
N ASN A 3 10.11 -2.48 11.69
CA ASN A 3 9.39 -2.92 12.91
C ASN A 3 9.66 -2.00 14.13
N SER A 4 9.55 -0.68 13.96
CA SER A 4 9.83 0.29 15.03
C SER A 4 8.99 0.06 16.28
N ILE A 5 7.70 -0.27 16.09
CA ILE A 5 6.75 -0.53 17.19
C ILE A 5 7.19 -1.74 18.03
N GLY A 6 7.69 -2.81 17.39
CA GLY A 6 8.16 -4.00 18.11
C GLY A 6 9.38 -3.69 18.98
N SER A 7 10.35 -2.97 18.44
CA SER A 7 11.55 -2.56 19.17
C SER A 7 11.26 -1.60 20.32
N GLU A 8 10.26 -0.74 20.18
CA GLU A 8 9.85 0.17 21.25
C GLU A 8 9.20 -0.57 22.42
N ILE A 9 8.36 -1.57 22.14
CA ILE A 9 7.77 -2.44 23.17
C ILE A 9 8.86 -3.21 23.92
N GLU A 10 9.84 -3.78 23.22
CA GLU A 10 10.97 -4.48 23.85
C GLU A 10 11.76 -3.58 24.80
N LYS A 11 11.97 -2.31 24.42
CA LYS A 11 12.66 -1.32 25.26
C LYS A 11 11.87 -0.98 26.54
N VAL A 12 10.56 -0.75 26.42
CA VAL A 12 9.71 -0.37 27.56
C VAL A 12 9.55 -1.55 28.54
N CYS A 13 9.38 -2.76 28.03
CA CYS A 13 9.17 -3.94 28.87
C CYS A 13 10.46 -4.45 29.56
N ARG A 14 11.64 -4.00 29.12
CA ARG A 14 12.95 -4.47 29.61
C ARG A 14 13.17 -4.31 31.12
N GLY A 15 12.50 -3.33 31.75
CA GLY A 15 12.57 -3.10 33.19
C GLY A 15 11.72 -4.05 34.05
N ILE A 16 10.75 -4.75 33.44
CA ILE A 16 9.86 -5.69 34.13
C ILE A 16 10.32 -7.12 33.85
N TYR A 17 10.38 -7.49 32.57
CA TYR A 17 10.81 -8.81 32.12
C TYR A 17 11.37 -8.74 30.70
N PRO A 18 12.50 -9.40 30.41
CA PRO A 18 13.09 -9.36 29.08
C PRO A 18 12.20 -10.13 28.08
N LEU A 19 11.56 -9.40 27.17
CA LEU A 19 10.80 -9.96 26.06
C LEU A 19 11.68 -10.03 24.81
N GLN A 20 11.50 -11.09 24.02
CA GLN A 20 12.15 -11.30 22.73
C GLN A 20 11.11 -11.66 21.68
N ASN A 21 11.37 -11.31 20.42
CA ASN A 21 10.53 -11.63 19.27
C ASN A 21 9.14 -10.97 19.33
N VAL A 22 9.10 -9.68 19.64
CA VAL A 22 7.83 -8.93 19.69
C VAL A 22 7.41 -8.50 18.28
N ASN A 23 6.21 -8.90 17.87
CA ASN A 23 5.64 -8.56 16.57
C ASN A 23 4.15 -8.22 16.61
N ILE A 24 3.68 -7.49 15.60
CA ILE A 24 2.26 -7.23 15.41
C ILE A 24 1.65 -8.41 14.66
N ARG A 25 0.94 -9.28 15.37
CA ARG A 25 0.38 -10.51 14.78
C ARG A 25 -0.87 -10.27 13.91
N LYS A 26 -1.66 -9.23 14.21
CA LYS A 26 -2.89 -8.93 13.46
C LYS A 26 -3.21 -7.45 13.54
N VAL A 27 -3.41 -6.84 12.37
CA VAL A 27 -4.01 -5.50 12.24
C VAL A 27 -5.35 -5.67 11.55
N LYS A 28 -6.42 -5.13 12.15
CA LYS A 28 -7.77 -5.15 11.57
C LYS A 28 -8.24 -3.73 11.36
N VAL A 29 -8.62 -3.42 10.12
CA VAL A 29 -9.30 -2.16 9.81
C VAL A 29 -10.79 -2.35 10.09
N ILE A 30 -11.31 -1.67 11.12
CA ILE A 30 -12.70 -1.82 11.56
C ILE A 30 -13.64 -0.93 10.74
N LYS A 31 -13.23 0.31 10.46
CA LYS A 31 -13.98 1.26 9.64
C LYS A 31 -13.07 1.72 8.51
N LYS A 32 -13.54 1.54 7.28
CA LYS A 32 -12.86 2.05 6.09
C LYS A 32 -13.34 3.49 5.83
N PRO A 33 -12.46 4.40 5.40
CA PRO A 33 -12.90 5.70 4.90
C PRO A 33 -13.79 5.50 3.68
N LYS A 34 -14.60 6.52 3.34
CA LYS A 34 -15.31 6.54 2.06
C LYS A 34 -14.27 6.50 0.94
N PHE A 35 -14.60 5.78 -0.13
CA PHE A 35 -13.72 5.67 -1.29
C PHE A 35 -13.57 7.05 -1.93
N ASP A 36 -12.32 7.50 -2.05
CA ASP A 36 -11.95 8.78 -2.63
C ASP A 36 -10.84 8.53 -3.66
N VAL A 37 -11.16 8.85 -4.92
CA VAL A 37 -10.26 8.63 -6.05
C VAL A 37 -9.03 9.53 -5.95
N ALA A 38 -9.18 10.76 -5.44
CA ALA A 38 -8.04 11.69 -5.33
C ALA A 38 -7.00 11.16 -4.34
N ARG A 39 -7.46 10.75 -3.14
CA ARG A 39 -6.60 10.16 -2.10
C ARG A 39 -5.97 8.83 -2.53
N LEU A 40 -6.66 8.07 -3.36
CA LEU A 40 -6.12 6.83 -3.92
C LEU A 40 -5.01 7.12 -4.92
N MET A 41 -5.24 8.03 -5.87
CA MET A 41 -4.25 8.39 -6.89
C MET A 41 -2.98 9.00 -6.27
N GLU A 42 -3.12 9.77 -5.19
CA GLU A 42 -1.98 10.26 -4.39
C GLU A 42 -1.14 9.10 -3.82
N MET A 43 -1.78 8.09 -3.24
CA MET A 43 -1.07 6.92 -2.69
C MET A 43 -0.41 6.03 -3.75
N HIS A 44 -0.95 5.99 -4.98
CA HIS A 44 -0.42 5.18 -6.08
C HIS A 44 0.63 5.92 -6.94
N GLY A 45 0.75 7.23 -6.82
CA GLY A 45 1.63 8.06 -7.65
C GLY A 45 3.13 7.95 -7.35
N GLU A 46 3.53 7.40 -6.19
CA GLU A 46 4.92 7.46 -5.71
C GLU A 46 5.48 6.12 -5.24
N SER A 47 5.35 5.05 -6.03
CA SER A 47 6.04 3.78 -5.67
C SER A 47 6.63 2.96 -6.80
N TYR A 48 6.36 3.22 -8.07
CA TYR A 48 7.07 2.53 -9.14
C TYR A 48 7.31 3.47 -10.31
N SER A 49 8.58 3.51 -10.72
CA SER A 49 9.02 3.99 -12.03
C SER A 49 7.97 3.65 -13.09
N SER A 50 7.64 4.64 -13.91
CA SER A 50 6.69 4.62 -15.01
C SER A 50 6.78 3.36 -15.89
N VAL A 51 6.06 2.29 -15.53
CA VAL A 51 5.85 1.14 -16.40
C VAL A 51 4.42 0.65 -16.21
N THR A 52 3.54 1.02 -17.14
CA THR A 52 2.23 0.39 -17.29
C THR A 52 2.41 -0.97 -17.96
N VAL A 53 2.15 -2.05 -17.22
CA VAL A 53 2.09 -3.41 -17.76
C VAL A 53 0.67 -3.64 -18.29
N GLY A 54 0.54 -3.86 -19.61
CA GLY A 54 -0.73 -4.25 -20.23
C GLY A 54 -1.16 -5.66 -19.81
N GLU A 55 -2.44 -6.00 -20.04
CA GLU A 55 -3.09 -7.26 -19.62
C GLU A 55 -2.43 -8.56 -20.13
N ASN A 56 -1.41 -8.46 -20.99
CA ASN A 56 -0.61 -9.59 -21.50
C ASN A 56 0.92 -9.43 -21.27
N GLY A 57 1.36 -8.60 -20.31
CA GLY A 57 2.77 -8.55 -19.92
C GLY A 57 3.74 -7.84 -20.89
N GLN A 58 3.24 -7.20 -21.96
CA GLN A 58 4.07 -6.36 -22.83
C GLN A 58 4.03 -4.89 -22.39
N VAL A 59 5.23 -4.28 -22.36
CA VAL A 59 5.44 -2.84 -22.18
C VAL A 59 5.05 -2.14 -23.47
N VAL A 60 3.99 -1.33 -23.43
CA VAL A 60 3.54 -0.51 -24.56
C VAL A 60 3.71 0.94 -24.17
N GLU A 61 4.52 1.69 -24.91
CA GLU A 61 4.58 3.16 -24.80
C GLU A 61 3.26 3.75 -25.27
N ARG A 62 2.44 4.18 -24.30
CA ARG A 62 1.15 4.80 -24.57
C ARG A 62 1.39 6.30 -24.70
N ALA A 63 1.43 6.81 -25.94
CA ALA A 63 1.54 8.25 -26.19
C ALA A 63 0.35 9.01 -25.57
N ASP A 64 0.64 10.19 -25.00
CA ASP A 64 -0.29 11.03 -24.25
C ASP A 64 -1.54 11.39 -25.10
N GLY A 65 -2.68 10.76 -24.81
CA GLY A 65 -3.96 11.08 -25.46
C GLY A 65 -4.90 9.91 -25.78
N TYR A 66 -4.54 8.66 -25.45
CA TYR A 66 -5.47 7.53 -25.65
C TYR A 66 -6.46 7.40 -24.49
N GLU A 67 -7.67 7.96 -24.66
CA GLU A 67 -8.81 7.63 -23.82
C GLU A 67 -9.41 6.28 -24.24
N PRO A 68 -9.42 5.26 -23.37
CA PRO A 68 -10.03 3.98 -23.70
C PRO A 68 -11.56 4.13 -23.82
N PRO A 69 -12.19 3.38 -24.74
CA PRO A 69 -13.64 3.45 -24.93
C PRO A 69 -14.38 3.05 -23.66
N VAL A 70 -15.32 3.91 -23.25
CA VAL A 70 -16.16 3.71 -22.06
C VAL A 70 -17.06 2.49 -22.28
N GLN A 71 -16.89 1.48 -21.42
CA GLN A 71 -17.65 0.25 -21.47
C GLN A 71 -19.12 0.53 -21.12
N SER A 72 -20.03 0.28 -22.07
CA SER A 72 -21.47 0.45 -21.86
C SER A 72 -22.05 -0.81 -21.21
N SER A 73 -22.11 -0.75 -19.87
CA SER A 73 -22.76 -1.69 -18.94
C SER A 73 -21.96 -2.92 -18.48
N VAL A 74 -22.39 -3.38 -17.29
CA VAL A 74 -21.70 -4.15 -16.23
C VAL A 74 -21.17 -5.51 -16.66
#